data_AF-A0AAD3HDN1-F1
#
_entry.id   AF-A0AAD3HDN1-F1
#
_cell.length_a   1.000
_cell.length_b   1.000
_cell.length_c   1.000
_cell.angle_alpha   90.00
_cell.angle_beta   90.00
_cell.angle_gamma   90.00
#
_symmetry.space_group_name_H-M   'P 1'
#
loop_
_entity.id
_entity.type
_entity.pdbx_description
1 polymer ?
#
loop_
_entity_poly.entity_id
_entity_poly.type
_entity_poly.pdbx_seq_one_letter_code
_entity_poly.pdbx_strand_id
1 'polypeptide(L)'
;MFLKPLLFHLFAYQTIDAFILPRCSTRATVRIEQKHQPWISSTSLASISFSNRTIRDANTVSDRRFDRTASEETFVDQPCILHIQGKSYNMTEWAKSHPGGSKVLERFHDKDATKAFFAAGHSQHAIDMLEDFVIQEEDPKDSISRETLQSAYETLGVNVEQKGILSRIRTKLFTKEDPIGIHKYCGIFVLLHFAFRYYQTYFGDYTCGFGGRMGRGPSILPLACLVPHTVLSLSSLIFHTVPKERIVGRPMIWQEFRAHNIIFGLRSILCTLLGWMTIYKPEFRKNGVVGSSLVCFSALYAADVATEKLRQDENESTTATMPYWDGCSVETQRKFKTFYAYCQFMATMGCLITLNPGWPLLILLPIQLASLLMTLVRKGLLSAKGYHIGYTISLCMPYFSLLRQFKLTNCLDIPIMSAITTVLFAMRRKGFNKYLLWATVAMIRIFMGDSFLSWQAWIK
;
A
#
# COMPACT_ATOMS: atom_id res chain seq x y z
N MET A 1 -1.09 -11.15 -37.44
CA MET A 1 -2.44 -10.54 -37.46
C MET A 1 -3.28 -10.88 -36.22
N PHE A 2 -2.71 -10.94 -35.01
CA PHE A 2 -3.47 -11.28 -33.78
C PHE A 2 -2.99 -10.48 -32.54
N LEU A 3 -2.98 -9.15 -32.67
CA LEU A 3 -2.84 -8.23 -31.51
C LEU A 3 -4.21 -7.77 -30.96
N LYS A 4 -5.32 -8.10 -31.63
CA LYS A 4 -6.67 -7.60 -31.30
C LYS A 4 -7.41 -8.30 -30.13
N PRO A 5 -7.12 -9.55 -29.70
CA PRO A 5 -7.81 -10.10 -28.53
C PRO A 5 -7.23 -9.62 -27.18
N LEU A 6 -5.99 -9.11 -27.16
CA LEU A 6 -5.26 -8.79 -25.92
C LEU A 6 -5.74 -7.48 -25.25
N LEU A 7 -6.27 -6.54 -26.04
CA LEU A 7 -6.89 -5.32 -25.53
C LEU A 7 -8.33 -5.56 -25.04
N PHE A 8 -8.99 -6.62 -25.50
CA PHE A 8 -10.39 -6.87 -25.16
C PHE A 8 -10.56 -7.33 -23.69
N HIS A 9 -9.58 -7.97 -23.07
CA HIS A 9 -9.64 -8.34 -21.64
C HIS A 9 -9.09 -7.27 -20.69
N LEU A 10 -8.32 -6.29 -21.18
CA LEU A 10 -7.97 -5.09 -20.41
C LEU A 10 -9.11 -4.04 -20.42
N PHE A 11 -10.08 -4.18 -21.34
CA PHE A 11 -11.24 -3.30 -21.47
C PHE A 11 -12.62 -3.97 -21.22
N ALA A 12 -12.69 -5.28 -20.95
CA ALA A 12 -13.95 -5.99 -20.62
C ALA A 12 -14.40 -5.80 -19.15
N TYR A 13 -14.42 -4.55 -18.66
CA TYR A 13 -15.13 -4.18 -17.42
C TYR A 13 -16.39 -3.34 -17.69
N GLN A 14 -16.88 -3.34 -18.92
CA GLN A 14 -18.22 -2.86 -19.29
C GLN A 14 -18.96 -4.00 -19.96
N THR A 15 -19.74 -4.76 -19.20
CA THR A 15 -20.92 -5.58 -19.60
C THR A 15 -21.13 -6.75 -18.64
N ILE A 16 -21.55 -6.46 -17.41
CA ILE A 16 -22.41 -7.39 -16.65
C ILE A 16 -23.49 -6.53 -15.96
N ASP A 17 -24.29 -5.84 -16.77
CA ASP A 17 -25.58 -5.28 -16.38
C ASP A 17 -26.64 -5.89 -17.30
N ALA A 18 -26.91 -7.18 -17.11
CA ALA A 18 -28.09 -7.84 -17.64
C ALA A 18 -28.27 -9.18 -16.92
N PHE A 19 -29.52 -9.51 -16.57
CA PHE A 19 -30.00 -10.71 -15.87
C PHE A 19 -29.90 -10.70 -14.33
N ILE A 20 -30.97 -10.26 -13.66
CA ILE A 20 -32.07 -11.14 -13.16
C ILE A 20 -33.16 -10.27 -12.50
N LEU A 21 -34.41 -10.63 -12.81
CA LEU A 21 -35.72 -10.06 -12.43
C LEU A 21 -35.99 -9.98 -10.91
N PRO A 22 -36.97 -9.17 -10.46
CA PRO A 22 -37.28 -8.99 -9.05
C PRO A 22 -38.15 -10.14 -8.54
N ARG A 23 -37.87 -10.66 -7.34
CA ARG A 23 -38.90 -11.30 -6.51
C ARG A 23 -38.82 -10.82 -5.08
N CYS A 24 -39.98 -10.34 -4.65
CA CYS A 24 -40.34 -9.85 -3.33
C CYS A 24 -40.70 -11.02 -2.40
N SER A 25 -40.68 -10.71 -1.10
CA SER A 25 -41.57 -11.20 -0.04
C SER A 25 -41.00 -12.14 1.04
N THR A 26 -40.94 -11.54 2.25
CA THR A 26 -41.30 -12.09 3.59
C THR A 26 -40.40 -13.18 4.18
N ARG A 27 -39.98 -13.13 5.44
CA ARG A 27 -40.79 -12.90 6.66
C ARG A 27 -39.85 -12.60 7.84
N ALA A 28 -40.27 -11.67 8.69
CA ALA A 28 -39.66 -11.37 9.98
C ALA A 28 -39.97 -12.46 11.02
N THR A 29 -39.07 -12.62 12.01
CA THR A 29 -39.44 -13.08 13.35
C THR A 29 -38.64 -12.34 14.41
N VAL A 30 -39.40 -11.87 15.41
CA VAL A 30 -39.09 -10.97 16.52
C VAL A 30 -38.35 -11.70 17.64
N ARG A 31 -37.40 -11.01 18.29
CA ARG A 31 -36.75 -11.40 19.54
C ARG A 31 -37.56 -10.81 20.71
N ILE A 32 -38.07 -11.65 21.61
CA ILE A 32 -38.70 -11.22 22.87
C ILE A 32 -37.63 -11.25 23.94
N GLU A 33 -37.38 -10.12 24.60
CA GLU A 33 -36.75 -10.11 25.91
C GLU A 33 -37.53 -9.13 26.80
N GLN A 34 -38.33 -9.69 27.71
CA GLN A 34 -39.04 -8.96 28.76
C GLN A 34 -38.04 -8.59 29.87
N LYS A 35 -38.06 -7.34 30.32
CA LYS A 35 -37.62 -6.98 31.67
C LYS A 35 -38.67 -6.11 32.35
N HIS A 36 -39.09 -6.59 33.52
CA HIS A 36 -40.05 -5.98 34.43
C HIS A 36 -39.50 -4.74 35.16
N GLN A 37 -40.44 -3.83 35.42
CA GLN A 37 -40.53 -2.55 36.17
C GLN A 37 -39.98 -2.53 37.63
N PRO A 38 -40.01 -1.43 38.46
CA PRO A 38 -40.94 -0.26 38.46
C PRO A 38 -40.51 1.17 38.94
N TRP A 39 -41.27 2.16 38.42
CA TRP A 39 -41.89 3.40 38.97
C TRP A 39 -41.21 4.33 40.01
N ILE A 40 -41.00 5.62 39.63
CA ILE A 40 -41.27 6.82 40.46
C ILE A 40 -41.84 7.95 39.56
N SER A 41 -42.80 8.69 40.10
CA SER A 41 -43.66 9.71 39.47
C SER A 41 -43.20 11.17 39.63
N SER A 42 -43.71 12.01 38.71
CA SER A 42 -44.12 13.43 38.85
C SER A 42 -43.21 14.57 38.32
N THR A 43 -43.71 15.16 37.21
CA THR A 43 -43.93 16.60 36.88
C THR A 43 -42.77 17.58 36.70
N SER A 44 -42.58 18.07 35.46
CA SER A 44 -42.81 19.47 35.04
C SER A 44 -42.32 19.71 33.59
N LEU A 45 -43.08 20.50 32.82
CA LEU A 45 -42.94 20.78 31.39
C LEU A 45 -41.87 21.86 31.10
N ALA A 46 -40.97 21.61 30.13
CA ALA A 46 -40.45 22.67 29.25
C ALA A 46 -39.87 22.07 27.94
N SER A 47 -40.30 22.65 26.84
CA SER A 47 -40.04 22.38 25.43
C SER A 47 -38.61 22.00 25.04
N ILE A 48 -38.45 20.88 24.34
CA ILE A 48 -37.31 20.63 23.44
C ILE A 48 -37.86 20.34 22.04
N SER A 49 -37.57 21.27 21.13
CA SER A 49 -37.74 21.13 19.69
C SER A 49 -36.97 19.89 19.20
N PHE A 50 -37.70 18.86 18.77
CA PHE A 50 -37.12 17.74 18.02
C PHE A 50 -37.04 18.12 16.54
N SER A 51 -35.86 18.55 16.09
CA SER A 51 -35.56 18.58 14.67
C SER A 51 -35.54 17.13 14.15
N ASN A 52 -36.39 16.85 13.15
CA ASN A 52 -36.50 15.60 12.42
C ASN A 52 -35.14 14.91 12.18
N ARG A 53 -34.84 13.85 12.94
CA ARG A 53 -33.95 12.79 12.46
C ARG A 53 -34.74 11.98 11.45
N THR A 54 -34.61 12.35 10.19
CA THR A 54 -34.95 11.46 9.08
C THR A 54 -34.21 10.15 9.27
N ILE A 55 -35.00 9.09 9.40
CA ILE A 55 -34.62 7.70 9.22
C ILE A 55 -33.88 7.64 7.88
N ARG A 56 -32.55 7.58 7.92
CA ARG A 56 -31.74 7.37 6.71
C ARG A 56 -31.99 5.94 6.25
N ASP A 57 -32.55 5.86 5.05
CA ASP A 57 -32.79 4.66 4.28
C ASP A 57 -31.60 3.68 4.31
N ALA A 58 -31.86 2.48 4.83
CA ALA A 58 -30.93 1.36 4.86
C ALA A 58 -30.71 0.70 3.47
N ASN A 59 -31.09 1.37 2.36
CA ASN A 59 -31.13 0.79 1.01
C ASN A 59 -30.20 1.43 -0.02
N THR A 60 -29.13 2.12 0.40
CA THR A 60 -28.06 2.54 -0.53
C THR A 60 -26.66 2.27 0.01
N VAL A 61 -26.28 1.00 0.10
CA VAL A 61 -24.86 0.62 0.01
C VAL A 61 -24.45 0.71 -1.47
N SER A 62 -24.53 1.92 -2.03
CA SER A 62 -23.84 2.24 -3.28
C SER A 62 -22.34 2.29 -2.97
N ASP A 63 -21.53 1.96 -3.97
CA ASP A 63 -20.10 1.71 -3.92
C ASP A 63 -19.23 2.96 -3.60
N ARG A 64 -19.60 3.72 -2.56
CA ARG A 64 -18.91 4.94 -2.14
C ARG A 64 -17.53 4.69 -1.55
N ARG A 65 -17.09 3.43 -1.40
CA ARG A 65 -15.75 3.10 -0.91
C ARG A 65 -14.67 3.65 -1.83
N PHE A 66 -14.87 3.57 -3.14
CA PHE A 66 -13.88 4.01 -4.12
C PHE A 66 -13.94 5.51 -4.44
N ASP A 67 -15.01 6.17 -4.03
CA ASP A 67 -15.20 7.62 -4.16
C ASP A 67 -14.64 8.40 -2.96
N ARG A 68 -14.13 7.73 -1.91
CA ARG A 68 -13.51 8.40 -0.75
C ARG A 68 -12.18 9.08 -1.13
N THR A 69 -11.98 10.28 -0.62
CA THR A 69 -10.71 11.00 -0.56
C THR A 69 -10.29 11.14 0.89
N ALA A 70 -8.99 11.34 1.16
CA ALA A 70 -8.53 11.64 2.51
C ALA A 70 -9.07 13.02 2.94
N SER A 71 -9.43 13.19 4.22
CA SER A 71 -9.89 14.47 4.76
C SER A 71 -8.72 15.45 4.86
N GLU A 72 -8.90 16.72 4.47
CA GLU A 72 -7.84 17.75 4.58
C GLU A 72 -7.58 18.21 6.03
N GLU A 73 -8.48 17.86 6.96
CA GLU A 73 -8.37 18.23 8.38
C GLU A 73 -7.18 17.53 9.06
N THR A 74 -6.22 18.33 9.52
CA THR A 74 -5.04 17.84 10.25
C THR A 74 -5.10 18.36 11.69
N PHE A 75 -5.25 17.47 12.69
CA PHE A 75 -5.21 17.89 14.10
C PHE A 75 -3.79 18.41 14.45
N VAL A 76 -3.68 19.64 14.93
CA VAL A 76 -2.41 20.30 15.22
C VAL A 76 -2.11 20.24 16.72
N ASP A 77 -1.00 19.61 17.11
CA ASP A 77 -0.62 19.50 18.54
C ASP A 77 0.22 20.70 19.03
N GLN A 78 0.97 21.42 18.17
CA GLN A 78 1.73 22.64 18.52
C GLN A 78 1.92 23.59 17.32
N PRO A 79 1.90 24.92 17.52
CA PRO A 79 2.26 25.88 16.47
C PRO A 79 3.70 25.68 16.01
N CYS A 80 3.94 25.81 14.71
CA CYS A 80 5.26 25.66 14.09
C CYS A 80 5.52 26.86 13.17
N ILE A 81 6.08 27.92 13.76
CA ILE A 81 6.50 29.12 13.03
C ILE A 81 8.01 29.06 12.84
N LEU A 82 8.49 29.30 11.62
CA LEU A 82 9.91 29.27 11.27
C LEU A 82 10.32 30.62 10.68
N HIS A 83 11.53 31.09 10.99
CA HIS A 83 12.10 32.26 10.33
C HIS A 83 13.12 31.83 9.27
N ILE A 84 12.95 32.23 8.03
CA ILE A 84 13.87 31.93 6.92
C ILE A 84 14.15 33.24 6.18
N GLN A 85 15.41 33.66 6.13
CA GLN A 85 15.87 34.90 5.52
C GLN A 85 15.08 36.14 5.99
N GLY A 86 14.81 36.22 7.29
CA GLY A 86 14.10 37.35 7.88
C GLY A 86 12.59 37.37 7.67
N LYS A 87 12.01 36.39 6.96
CA LYS A 87 10.55 36.20 6.86
C LYS A 87 10.06 35.13 7.82
N SER A 88 8.88 35.37 8.39
CA SER A 88 8.19 34.46 9.31
C SER A 88 7.20 33.59 8.53
N TYR A 89 7.24 32.27 8.72
CA TYR A 89 6.39 31.31 8.00
C TYR A 89 5.60 30.43 8.97
N ASN A 90 4.28 30.41 8.84
CA ASN A 90 3.40 29.54 9.61
C ASN A 90 3.32 28.16 8.94
N MET A 91 4.17 27.23 9.37
CA MET A 91 4.20 25.85 8.88
C MET A 91 3.37 24.89 9.74
N THR A 92 2.53 25.41 10.64
CA THR A 92 1.82 24.63 11.66
C THR A 92 1.03 23.45 11.08
N GLU A 93 0.20 23.70 10.07
CA GLU A 93 -0.59 22.65 9.41
C GLU A 93 0.27 21.74 8.52
N TRP A 94 1.31 22.32 7.91
CA TRP A 94 2.20 21.59 7.01
C TRP A 94 3.26 20.75 7.73
N ALA A 95 3.51 20.98 9.02
CA ALA A 95 4.65 20.38 9.71
C ALA A 95 4.61 18.84 9.70
N LYS A 96 3.41 18.25 9.80
CA LYS A 96 3.19 16.80 9.67
C LYS A 96 3.47 16.30 8.25
N SER A 97 3.26 17.15 7.25
CA SER A 97 3.47 16.89 5.83
C SER A 97 4.92 17.05 5.37
N HIS A 98 5.80 17.57 6.24
CA HIS A 98 7.20 17.82 5.91
C HIS A 98 7.97 16.51 5.63
N PRO A 99 8.63 16.38 4.45
CA PRO A 99 9.56 15.30 4.10
C PRO A 99 10.54 14.85 5.20
N GLY A 100 11.11 15.82 5.94
CA GLY A 100 12.05 15.59 7.03
C GLY A 100 11.40 15.11 8.34
N GLY A 101 10.08 15.14 8.42
CA GLY A 101 9.30 14.93 9.65
C GLY A 101 9.08 16.22 10.43
N SER A 102 7.99 16.27 11.21
CA SER A 102 7.60 17.42 12.03
C SER A 102 8.65 17.78 13.08
N LYS A 103 9.24 16.77 13.72
CA LYS A 103 10.28 16.92 14.74
C LYS A 103 11.51 17.73 14.31
N VAL A 104 11.79 17.78 13.01
CA VAL A 104 12.89 18.60 12.49
C VAL A 104 12.49 20.07 12.53
N LEU A 105 11.25 20.39 12.17
CA LEU A 105 10.72 21.75 12.18
C LEU A 105 10.45 22.24 13.61
N GLU A 106 9.92 21.37 14.48
CA GLU A 106 9.68 21.67 15.91
C GLU A 106 10.95 22.18 16.62
N ARG A 107 12.15 21.73 16.22
CA ARG A 107 13.44 22.21 16.79
C ARG A 107 13.72 23.67 16.47
N PHE A 108 13.17 24.16 15.37
CA PHE A 108 13.33 25.51 14.83
C PHE A 108 12.08 26.37 15.04
N HIS A 109 11.10 25.94 15.83
CA HIS A 109 9.97 26.79 16.19
C HIS A 109 10.47 28.10 16.81
N ASP A 110 10.03 29.23 16.24
CA ASP A 110 10.42 30.61 16.58
C ASP A 110 11.93 30.86 16.51
N LYS A 111 12.62 30.16 15.60
CA LYS A 111 14.06 30.32 15.36
C LYS A 111 14.37 30.49 13.89
N ASP A 112 15.54 31.10 13.63
CA ASP A 112 16.10 31.19 12.28
C ASP A 112 16.56 29.81 11.78
N ALA A 113 15.84 29.29 10.78
CA ALA A 113 16.12 28.04 10.10
C ALA A 113 16.90 28.22 8.79
N THR A 114 17.31 29.45 8.42
CA THR A 114 17.95 29.79 7.13
C THR A 114 19.10 28.85 6.77
N LYS A 115 20.07 28.69 7.68
CA LYS A 115 21.23 27.81 7.45
C LYS A 115 20.82 26.35 7.29
N ALA A 116 19.88 25.87 8.12
CA ALA A 116 19.40 24.50 8.07
C ALA A 116 18.60 24.20 6.78
N PHE A 117 17.80 25.17 6.34
CA PHE A 117 16.99 25.09 5.13
C PHE A 117 17.85 24.96 3.88
N PHE A 118 18.88 25.80 3.71
CA PHE A 118 19.78 25.72 2.57
C PHE A 118 20.73 24.51 2.65
N ALA A 119 21.23 24.17 3.85
CA ALA A 119 22.08 22.98 4.03
C ALA A 119 21.35 21.67 3.73
N ALA A 120 20.02 21.62 3.91
CA ALA A 120 19.20 20.45 3.56
C ALA A 120 19.04 20.25 2.04
N GLY A 121 19.36 21.25 1.22
CA GLY A 121 19.28 21.16 -0.24
C GLY A 121 17.85 21.01 -0.77
N HIS A 122 16.93 21.86 -0.28
CA HIS A 122 15.56 21.96 -0.77
C HIS A 122 15.54 22.28 -2.27
N SER A 123 14.56 21.74 -3.01
CA SER A 123 14.38 22.04 -4.44
C SER A 123 13.77 23.42 -4.66
N GLN A 124 13.91 24.01 -5.86
CA GLN A 124 13.24 25.25 -6.23
C GLN A 124 11.74 25.24 -5.88
N HIS A 125 11.01 24.19 -6.26
CA HIS A 125 9.59 24.05 -5.90
C HIS A 125 9.29 24.11 -4.38
N ALA A 126 10.24 23.71 -3.51
CA ALA A 126 10.06 23.79 -2.06
C ALA A 126 10.35 25.20 -1.53
N ILE A 127 11.15 26.00 -2.25
CA ILE A 127 11.35 27.42 -2.00
C ILE A 127 10.08 28.17 -2.43
N ASP A 128 9.56 27.87 -3.62
CA ASP A 128 8.36 28.51 -4.15
C ASP A 128 7.15 28.26 -3.22
N MET A 129 7.05 27.06 -2.63
CA MET A 129 6.00 26.70 -1.67
C MET A 129 6.08 27.50 -0.35
N LEU A 130 7.21 28.13 0.00
CA LEU A 130 7.28 28.95 1.22
C LEU A 130 6.34 30.16 1.15
N GLU A 131 6.06 30.68 -0.03
CA GLU A 131 5.19 31.85 -0.20
C GLU A 131 3.78 31.62 0.35
N ASP A 132 3.27 30.40 0.23
CA ASP A 132 1.94 30.01 0.72
C ASP A 132 1.82 30.06 2.25
N PHE A 133 2.95 30.08 2.97
CA PHE A 133 3.01 30.03 4.43
C PHE A 133 3.45 31.34 5.08
N VAL A 134 3.68 32.42 4.32
CA VAL A 134 4.14 33.70 4.87
C VAL A 134 3.13 34.24 5.89
N ILE A 135 3.62 34.56 7.09
CA ILE A 135 2.91 35.40 8.03
C ILE A 135 3.13 36.84 7.58
N GLN A 136 2.07 37.51 7.11
CA GLN A 136 2.15 38.93 6.82
C GLN A 136 2.32 39.69 8.14
N GLU A 137 3.48 40.31 8.35
CA GLU A 137 3.66 41.25 9.45
C GLU A 137 2.97 42.58 9.07
N GLU A 138 2.22 43.17 10.00
CA GLU A 138 1.42 44.39 9.80
C GLU A 138 2.25 45.69 9.65
N ASP A 139 3.58 45.62 9.55
CA ASP A 139 4.44 46.79 9.37
C ASP A 139 5.14 46.75 7.99
N PRO A 140 4.77 47.60 7.02
CA PRO A 140 5.27 47.55 5.66
C PRO A 140 6.62 48.28 5.56
N LYS A 141 7.68 47.69 6.11
CA LYS A 141 9.06 48.03 5.76
C LYS A 141 9.87 46.74 5.59
N ASP A 142 10.36 46.55 4.37
CA ASP A 142 11.18 45.42 3.90
C ASP A 142 10.43 44.15 3.47
N SER A 143 9.52 44.31 2.49
CA SER A 143 9.15 43.19 1.61
C SER A 143 10.36 42.79 0.76
N ILE A 144 11.17 41.84 1.23
CA ILE A 144 12.25 41.22 0.44
C ILE A 144 11.62 40.61 -0.82
N SER A 145 12.02 41.07 -2.01
CA SER A 145 11.41 40.67 -3.28
C SER A 145 11.77 39.22 -3.64
N ARG A 146 10.97 38.59 -4.51
CA ARG A 146 11.23 37.24 -5.07
C ARG A 146 12.64 37.14 -5.66
N GLU A 147 13.09 38.21 -6.31
CA GLU A 147 14.43 38.31 -6.89
C GLU A 147 15.51 38.32 -5.82
N THR A 148 15.26 38.92 -4.65
CA THR A 148 16.20 38.92 -3.53
C THR A 148 16.30 37.54 -2.87
N LEU A 149 15.18 36.80 -2.73
CA LEU A 149 15.21 35.41 -2.25
C LEU A 149 15.94 34.49 -3.23
N GLN A 150 15.68 34.66 -4.53
CA GLN A 150 16.34 33.90 -5.59
C GLN A 150 17.84 34.22 -5.66
N SER A 151 18.20 35.50 -5.57
CA SER A 151 19.60 35.96 -5.56
C SER A 151 20.33 35.53 -4.30
N ALA A 152 19.67 35.52 -3.13
CA ALA A 152 20.26 35.00 -1.91
C ALA A 152 20.40 33.46 -1.96
N TYR A 153 19.45 32.75 -2.58
CA TYR A 153 19.60 31.34 -2.91
C TYR A 153 20.78 31.09 -3.85
N GLU A 154 21.01 31.95 -4.84
CA GLU A 154 22.18 31.85 -5.71
C GLU A 154 23.46 32.18 -4.92
N THR A 155 23.48 33.22 -4.09
CA THR A 155 24.69 33.65 -3.36
C THR A 155 25.07 32.71 -2.21
N LEU A 156 24.11 32.17 -1.46
CA LEU A 156 24.31 31.15 -0.42
C LEU A 156 24.39 29.73 -0.99
N GLY A 157 23.69 29.47 -2.11
CA GLY A 157 23.62 28.19 -2.81
C GLY A 157 24.73 27.95 -3.81
N VAL A 158 25.54 28.95 -4.18
CA VAL A 158 26.73 28.76 -5.04
C VAL A 158 27.86 28.01 -4.32
N ASN A 159 27.82 27.89 -2.99
CA ASN A 159 28.65 26.93 -2.25
C ASN A 159 27.95 25.58 -1.98
N VAL A 160 26.69 25.43 -2.36
CA VAL A 160 26.07 24.11 -2.52
C VAL A 160 26.49 23.61 -3.89
N GLU A 161 27.72 23.10 -3.94
CA GLU A 161 28.29 22.31 -5.02
C GLU A 161 27.18 21.63 -5.84
N GLN A 162 27.24 21.74 -7.17
CA GLN A 162 26.46 20.94 -8.13
C GLN A 162 26.70 19.45 -7.84
N LYS A 163 26.06 18.96 -6.79
CA LYS A 163 26.07 17.57 -6.40
C LYS A 163 25.28 16.89 -7.49
N GLY A 164 26.01 16.22 -8.40
CA GLY A 164 25.41 15.43 -9.46
C GLY A 164 24.29 14.54 -8.90
N ILE A 165 23.33 14.14 -9.74
CA ILE A 165 22.12 13.42 -9.33
C ILE A 165 22.41 12.30 -8.31
N LEU A 166 23.52 11.58 -8.48
CA LEU A 166 24.00 10.53 -7.56
C LEU A 166 24.33 11.04 -6.15
N SER A 167 24.98 12.19 -6.02
CA SER A 167 25.30 12.81 -4.73
C SER A 167 24.05 13.31 -4.00
N ARG A 168 23.06 13.83 -4.75
CA ARG A 168 21.74 14.20 -4.21
C ARG A 168 20.96 12.97 -3.72
N ILE A 169 20.93 11.89 -4.50
CA ILE A 169 20.32 10.61 -4.11
C ILE A 169 21.00 10.05 -2.87
N ARG A 170 22.34 10.04 -2.84
CA ARG A 170 23.13 9.56 -1.70
C ARG A 170 22.79 10.34 -0.44
N THR A 171 22.80 11.68 -0.49
CA THR A 171 22.53 12.52 0.68
C THR A 171 21.11 12.29 1.23
N LYS A 172 20.12 12.03 0.37
CA LYS A 172 18.72 11.84 0.77
C LYS A 172 18.37 10.42 1.25
N LEU A 173 19.05 9.39 0.72
CA LEU A 173 18.81 7.99 1.08
C LEU A 173 19.73 7.47 2.20
N PHE A 174 20.92 8.03 2.35
CA PHE A 174 21.85 7.65 3.42
C PHE A 174 21.60 8.51 4.66
N THR A 175 20.63 8.08 5.47
CA THR A 175 20.29 8.75 6.73
C THR A 175 21.15 8.26 7.90
N LYS A 176 21.28 9.10 8.93
CA LYS A 176 21.94 8.78 10.20
C LYS A 176 21.16 7.78 11.06
N GLU A 177 19.86 7.60 10.81
CA GLU A 177 18.99 6.63 11.51
C GLU A 177 19.40 5.18 11.24
N ASP A 178 20.08 4.91 10.12
CA ASP A 178 20.62 3.58 9.78
C ASP A 178 22.16 3.64 9.71
N PRO A 179 22.85 3.63 10.88
CA PRO A 179 24.29 3.89 10.97
C PRO A 179 25.13 2.76 10.36
N ILE A 180 24.69 1.51 10.53
CA ILE A 180 25.36 0.34 9.95
C ILE A 180 24.99 0.17 8.47
N GLY A 181 23.84 0.70 8.04
CA GLY A 181 23.38 0.59 6.65
C GLY A 181 22.59 -0.68 6.37
N ILE A 182 22.16 -1.42 7.39
CA ILE A 182 21.51 -2.75 7.24
C ILE A 182 20.30 -2.65 6.31
N HIS A 183 19.43 -1.67 6.53
CA HIS A 183 18.22 -1.50 5.72
C HIS A 183 18.58 -1.21 4.25
N LYS A 184 19.58 -0.34 4.04
CA LYS A 184 20.03 0.08 2.70
C LYS A 184 20.67 -1.08 1.94
N TYR A 185 21.61 -1.80 2.55
CA TYR A 185 22.29 -2.93 1.93
C TYR A 185 21.32 -4.08 1.63
N CYS A 186 20.40 -4.39 2.55
CA CYS A 186 19.32 -5.33 2.28
C CYS A 186 18.44 -4.84 1.13
N GLY A 187 18.14 -3.55 1.03
CA GLY A 187 17.35 -2.96 -0.05
C GLY A 187 17.99 -3.15 -1.42
N ILE A 188 19.30 -2.85 -1.55
CA ILE A 188 20.05 -3.06 -2.78
C ILE A 188 20.08 -4.54 -3.15
N PHE A 189 20.39 -5.41 -2.19
CA PHE A 189 20.38 -6.86 -2.40
C PHE A 189 19.01 -7.35 -2.89
N VAL A 190 17.93 -6.90 -2.25
CA VAL A 190 16.56 -7.29 -2.58
C VAL A 190 16.17 -6.87 -3.99
N LEU A 191 16.55 -5.66 -4.43
CA LEU A 191 16.29 -5.20 -5.81
C LEU A 191 17.03 -6.06 -6.84
N LEU A 192 18.31 -6.36 -6.60
CA LEU A 192 19.10 -7.25 -7.47
C LEU A 192 18.54 -8.68 -7.46
N HIS A 193 18.13 -9.17 -6.29
CA HIS A 193 17.52 -10.48 -6.14
C HIS A 193 16.19 -10.55 -6.90
N PHE A 194 15.32 -9.54 -6.81
CA PHE A 194 14.11 -9.50 -7.64
C PHE A 194 14.42 -9.50 -9.14
N ALA A 195 15.38 -8.68 -9.58
CA ALA A 195 15.80 -8.65 -10.98
C ALA A 195 16.24 -10.04 -11.47
N PHE A 196 17.06 -10.72 -10.68
CA PHE A 196 17.47 -12.11 -10.94
C PHE A 196 16.28 -13.08 -10.97
N ARG A 197 15.35 -13.00 -10.02
CA ARG A 197 14.20 -13.92 -9.93
C ARG A 197 13.21 -13.72 -11.07
N TYR A 198 12.96 -12.48 -11.48
CA TYR A 198 12.16 -12.19 -12.67
C TYR A 198 12.87 -12.64 -13.96
N TYR A 199 14.21 -12.45 -14.06
CA TYR A 199 14.99 -13.00 -15.16
C TYR A 199 14.84 -14.52 -15.26
N GLN A 200 14.99 -15.25 -14.14
CA GLN A 200 14.77 -16.70 -14.09
C GLN A 200 13.34 -17.05 -14.51
N THR A 201 12.36 -16.28 -14.08
CA THR A 201 10.96 -16.52 -14.44
C THR A 201 10.69 -16.35 -15.93
N TYR A 202 11.34 -15.39 -16.59
CA TYR A 202 11.10 -15.11 -18.02
C TYR A 202 11.99 -15.89 -18.99
N PHE A 203 13.21 -16.22 -18.58
CA PHE A 203 14.19 -16.86 -19.46
C PHE A 203 14.63 -18.24 -18.95
N GLY A 204 14.51 -18.51 -17.64
CA GLY A 204 14.81 -19.78 -17.00
C GLY A 204 13.55 -20.58 -16.63
N ASP A 205 13.55 -21.12 -15.41
CA ASP A 205 12.45 -21.92 -14.85
C ASP A 205 11.30 -21.05 -14.30
N TYR A 206 10.08 -21.56 -14.44
CA TYR A 206 8.86 -20.87 -13.98
C TYR A 206 8.72 -20.85 -12.45
N THR A 207 9.62 -21.49 -11.70
CA THR A 207 9.67 -21.45 -10.22
C THR A 207 10.61 -20.38 -9.68
N CYS A 208 11.00 -19.41 -10.51
CA CYS A 208 11.93 -18.33 -10.14
C CYS A 208 13.29 -18.83 -9.63
N GLY A 209 13.78 -19.99 -10.07
CA GLY A 209 15.03 -20.58 -9.58
C GLY A 209 14.92 -21.31 -8.25
N PHE A 210 13.71 -21.69 -7.82
CA PHE A 210 13.49 -22.49 -6.60
C PHE A 210 13.31 -23.99 -6.85
N GLY A 211 13.00 -24.41 -8.08
CA GLY A 211 12.76 -25.81 -8.46
C GLY A 211 13.89 -26.38 -9.32
N GLY A 212 14.09 -25.86 -10.53
CA GLY A 212 15.16 -26.34 -11.40
C GLY A 212 15.26 -25.70 -12.78
N ARG A 213 16.16 -24.72 -12.92
CA ARG A 213 17.07 -24.54 -14.07
C ARG A 213 18.26 -23.65 -13.68
N MET A 214 18.99 -24.14 -12.68
CA MET A 214 20.46 -24.12 -12.48
C MET A 214 20.74 -25.36 -11.60
N GLY A 215 20.40 -26.53 -12.14
CA GLY A 215 19.98 -27.69 -11.36
C GLY A 215 21.10 -28.41 -10.60
N ARG A 216 20.93 -28.50 -9.27
CA ARG A 216 21.52 -29.52 -8.39
C ARG A 216 20.60 -29.87 -7.22
N GLY A 217 19.30 -30.11 -7.48
CA GLY A 217 18.35 -30.54 -6.46
C GLY A 217 17.99 -29.47 -5.42
N PRO A 218 17.52 -29.85 -4.21
CA PRO A 218 17.12 -28.93 -3.16
C PRO A 218 18.31 -28.08 -2.71
N SER A 219 18.34 -26.82 -3.13
CA SER A 219 19.34 -25.85 -2.66
C SER A 219 18.74 -25.01 -1.55
N ILE A 220 19.49 -24.85 -0.45
CA ILE A 220 19.13 -23.92 0.64
C ILE A 220 19.44 -22.46 0.28
N LEU A 221 20.24 -22.22 -0.77
CA LEU A 221 20.68 -20.87 -1.13
C LEU A 221 19.50 -19.95 -1.52
N PRO A 222 18.52 -20.37 -2.36
CA PRO A 222 17.32 -19.58 -2.60
C PRO A 222 16.53 -19.21 -1.34
N LEU A 223 16.52 -20.08 -0.33
CA LEU A 223 15.89 -19.78 0.96
C LEU A 223 16.70 -18.78 1.79
N ALA A 224 18.02 -18.94 1.83
CA ALA A 224 18.91 -17.99 2.50
C ALA A 224 18.74 -16.57 1.94
N CYS A 225 18.49 -16.44 0.64
CA CYS A 225 18.19 -15.16 0.00
C CYS A 225 16.85 -14.53 0.45
N LEU A 226 15.95 -15.24 1.14
CA LEU A 226 14.74 -14.68 1.75
C LEU A 226 15.03 -13.95 3.06
N VAL A 227 16.16 -14.23 3.71
CA VAL A 227 16.55 -13.55 4.97
C VAL A 227 16.73 -12.05 4.75
N PRO A 228 17.47 -11.56 3.73
CA PRO A 228 17.52 -10.13 3.42
C PRO A 228 16.17 -9.48 3.15
N HIS A 229 15.20 -10.18 2.55
CA HIS A 229 13.84 -9.64 2.39
C HIS A 229 13.14 -9.46 3.74
N THR A 230 13.29 -10.43 4.64
CA THR A 230 12.73 -10.37 6.00
C THR A 230 13.36 -9.22 6.79
N VAL A 231 14.70 -9.15 6.77
CA VAL A 231 15.46 -8.08 7.43
C VAL A 231 15.10 -6.73 6.85
N LEU A 232 14.92 -6.59 5.53
CA LEU A 232 14.49 -5.34 4.90
C LEU A 232 13.14 -4.86 5.45
N SER A 233 12.15 -5.75 5.52
CA SER A 233 10.83 -5.42 6.06
C SER A 233 10.90 -5.02 7.53
N LEU A 234 11.59 -5.79 8.38
CA LEU A 234 11.68 -5.51 9.82
C LEU A 234 12.55 -4.30 10.17
N SER A 235 13.67 -4.12 9.48
CA SER A 235 14.58 -2.98 9.69
C SER A 235 13.95 -1.63 9.31
N SER A 236 12.82 -1.62 8.60
CA SER A 236 12.05 -0.39 8.37
C SER A 236 11.51 0.26 9.67
N LEU A 237 11.50 -0.48 10.78
CA LEU A 237 11.11 0.01 12.11
C LEU A 237 12.15 0.91 12.76
N ILE A 238 13.40 0.88 12.29
CA ILE A 238 14.49 1.76 12.76
C ILE A 238 14.17 3.24 12.46
N PHE A 239 13.38 3.50 11.40
CA PHE A 239 13.03 4.87 11.03
C PHE A 239 11.90 5.41 11.91
N HIS A 240 12.27 6.17 12.94
CA HIS A 240 11.32 6.80 13.88
C HIS A 240 10.70 8.09 13.31
N THR A 241 11.26 8.61 12.22
CA THR A 241 10.74 9.81 11.54
C THR A 241 9.51 9.54 10.67
N VAL A 242 9.06 8.29 10.50
CA VAL A 242 7.84 7.97 9.74
C VAL A 242 6.60 8.55 10.43
N PRO A 243 5.83 9.43 9.75
CA PRO A 243 4.62 10.04 10.31
C PRO A 243 3.61 9.02 10.80
N LYS A 244 2.90 9.35 11.88
CA LYS A 244 1.79 8.54 12.43
C LYS A 244 0.65 8.44 11.42
N GLU A 245 0.25 9.59 10.90
CA GLU A 245 -0.90 9.78 10.02
C GLU A 245 -0.50 9.84 8.55
N ARG A 246 -1.50 9.61 7.69
CA ARG A 246 -1.37 9.84 6.26
C ARG A 246 -1.29 11.34 5.99
N ILE A 247 -0.51 11.68 4.97
CA ILE A 247 -0.46 13.04 4.43
C ILE A 247 -1.34 13.10 3.19
N VAL A 248 -2.31 14.01 3.18
CA VAL A 248 -3.39 14.11 2.19
C VAL A 248 -2.87 14.49 0.79
N GLY A 249 -1.75 15.22 0.70
CA GLY A 249 -1.26 15.75 -0.57
C GLY A 249 -0.35 14.83 -1.40
N ARG A 250 0.30 13.82 -0.82
CA ARG A 250 1.27 12.98 -1.55
C ARG A 250 1.33 11.55 -1.04
N PRO A 251 1.56 10.55 -1.91
CA PRO A 251 1.64 9.14 -1.53
C PRO A 251 2.97 8.89 -0.80
N MET A 252 3.00 9.24 0.48
CA MET A 252 4.13 9.09 1.39
C MET A 252 3.86 7.94 2.36
N ILE A 253 4.92 7.37 2.94
CA ILE A 253 4.80 6.27 3.90
C ILE A 253 4.36 6.78 5.29
N TRP A 254 3.42 6.08 5.93
CA TRP A 254 2.96 6.32 7.31
C TRP A 254 2.89 5.01 8.11
N GLN A 255 2.57 5.09 9.42
CA GLN A 255 2.63 3.94 10.35
C GLN A 255 1.71 2.76 9.97
N GLU A 256 0.42 3.00 9.71
CA GLU A 256 -0.51 1.92 9.33
C GLU A 256 -0.04 1.24 8.03
N PHE A 257 0.34 2.02 7.01
CA PHE A 257 0.86 1.44 5.78
C PHE A 257 2.13 0.61 6.03
N ARG A 258 3.08 1.12 6.81
CA ARG A 258 4.32 0.42 7.14
C ARG A 258 4.02 -0.93 7.79
N ALA A 259 3.11 -0.96 8.76
CA ALA A 259 2.69 -2.20 9.42
C ALA A 259 2.06 -3.19 8.43
N HIS A 260 1.12 -2.75 7.59
CA HIS A 260 0.52 -3.59 6.54
C HIS A 260 1.57 -4.15 5.59
N ASN A 261 2.53 -3.33 5.16
CA ASN A 261 3.58 -3.73 4.24
C ASN A 261 4.49 -4.80 4.84
N ILE A 262 4.85 -4.68 6.12
CA ILE A 262 5.59 -5.71 6.87
C ILE A 262 4.77 -7.00 6.94
N ILE A 263 3.52 -6.92 7.37
CA ILE A 263 2.63 -8.10 7.55
C ILE A 263 2.46 -8.86 6.23
N PHE A 264 2.09 -8.16 5.15
CA PHE A 264 1.88 -8.80 3.85
C PHE A 264 3.19 -9.25 3.21
N GLY A 265 4.30 -8.57 3.50
CA GLY A 265 5.63 -9.00 3.08
C GLY A 265 6.07 -10.30 3.74
N LEU A 266 5.93 -10.40 5.07
CA LEU A 266 6.23 -11.62 5.83
C LEU A 266 5.32 -12.78 5.41
N ARG A 267 4.03 -12.52 5.18
CA ARG A 267 3.10 -13.51 4.60
C ARG A 267 3.61 -14.08 3.29
N SER A 268 4.02 -13.23 2.35
CA SER A 268 4.59 -13.66 1.08
C SER A 268 5.86 -14.49 1.29
N ILE A 269 6.79 -14.05 2.14
CA ILE A 269 8.04 -14.79 2.43
C ILE A 269 7.76 -16.17 3.03
N LEU A 270 6.86 -16.27 4.00
CA LEU A 270 6.47 -17.54 4.63
C LEU A 270 5.77 -18.47 3.63
N CYS A 271 4.90 -17.95 2.77
CA CYS A 271 4.28 -18.73 1.71
C CYS A 271 5.31 -19.23 0.67
N THR A 272 6.34 -18.44 0.34
CA THR A 272 7.47 -18.88 -0.49
C THR A 272 8.22 -20.03 0.16
N LEU A 273 8.52 -19.93 1.46
CA LEU A 273 9.20 -21.00 2.21
C LEU A 273 8.38 -22.29 2.22
N LEU A 274 7.08 -22.18 2.53
CA LEU A 274 6.16 -23.33 2.49
C LEU A 274 6.12 -23.93 1.10
N GLY A 275 6.02 -23.11 0.06
CA GLY A 275 5.93 -23.62 -1.30
C GLY A 275 7.20 -24.35 -1.76
N TRP A 276 8.37 -23.86 -1.35
CA TRP A 276 9.64 -24.52 -1.66
C TRP A 276 9.73 -25.91 -1.02
N MET A 277 9.24 -26.06 0.22
CA MET A 277 9.20 -27.38 0.87
C MET A 277 8.32 -28.37 0.10
N THR A 278 7.22 -27.91 -0.50
CA THR A 278 6.29 -28.78 -1.25
C THR A 278 6.81 -29.23 -2.62
N ILE A 279 7.79 -28.53 -3.21
CA ILE A 279 8.39 -28.93 -4.49
C ILE A 279 9.18 -30.24 -4.34
N TYR A 280 9.99 -30.34 -3.29
CA TYR A 280 10.93 -31.46 -3.13
C TYR A 280 10.39 -32.61 -2.30
N LYS A 281 9.35 -32.36 -1.50
CA LYS A 281 8.75 -33.35 -0.60
C LYS A 281 7.24 -33.41 -0.79
N PRO A 282 6.73 -34.31 -1.66
CA PRO A 282 5.30 -34.47 -1.91
C PRO A 282 4.47 -34.71 -0.63
N GLU A 283 5.04 -35.38 0.36
CA GLU A 283 4.41 -35.64 1.66
C GLU A 283 4.10 -34.34 2.44
N PHE A 284 4.81 -33.25 2.16
CA PHE A 284 4.55 -31.94 2.77
C PHE A 284 3.51 -31.11 2.03
N ARG A 285 2.97 -31.54 0.88
CA ARG A 285 2.01 -30.74 0.09
C ARG A 285 0.77 -30.35 0.89
N LYS A 286 0.13 -31.31 1.57
CA LYS A 286 -1.03 -31.05 2.43
C LYS A 286 -0.70 -30.07 3.56
N ASN A 287 0.45 -30.26 4.21
CA ASN A 287 0.93 -29.37 5.27
C ASN A 287 1.23 -27.96 4.74
N GLY A 288 1.76 -27.84 3.52
CA GLY A 288 1.97 -26.56 2.84
C GLY A 288 0.65 -25.83 2.61
N VAL A 289 -0.36 -26.51 2.09
CA VAL A 289 -1.70 -25.92 1.86
C VAL A 289 -2.32 -25.41 3.17
N VAL A 290 -2.29 -26.24 4.22
CA VAL A 290 -2.79 -25.84 5.55
C VAL A 290 -1.97 -24.65 6.09
N GLY A 291 -0.65 -24.75 6.05
CA GLY A 291 0.27 -23.72 6.55
C GLY A 291 0.10 -22.38 5.83
N SER A 292 -0.01 -22.38 4.49
CA SER A 292 -0.19 -21.16 3.70
C SER A 292 -1.55 -20.51 3.94
N SER A 293 -2.58 -21.32 4.16
CA SER A 293 -3.90 -20.85 4.58
C SER A 293 -3.81 -20.16 5.94
N LEU A 294 -3.21 -20.81 6.95
CA LEU A 294 -3.00 -20.23 8.27
C LEU A 294 -2.18 -18.93 8.22
N VAL A 295 -1.12 -18.89 7.42
CA VAL A 295 -0.30 -17.68 7.21
C VAL A 295 -1.13 -16.55 6.60
N CYS A 296 -1.96 -16.84 5.59
CA CYS A 296 -2.83 -15.83 4.99
C CYS A 296 -3.90 -15.31 5.97
N PHE A 297 -4.52 -16.17 6.77
CA PHE A 297 -5.47 -15.76 7.81
C PHE A 297 -4.81 -14.97 8.93
N SER A 298 -3.63 -15.39 9.36
CA SER A 298 -2.84 -14.67 10.37
C SER A 298 -2.47 -13.27 9.87
N ALA A 299 -2.10 -13.14 8.60
CA ALA A 299 -1.83 -11.85 7.99
C ALA A 299 -3.08 -10.97 7.85
N LEU A 300 -4.24 -11.53 7.51
CA LEU A 300 -5.52 -10.81 7.47
C LEU A 300 -5.90 -10.26 8.85
N TYR A 301 -5.78 -11.10 9.88
CA TYR A 301 -6.05 -10.71 11.27
C TYR A 301 -5.04 -9.67 11.77
N ALA A 302 -3.75 -9.90 11.56
CA ALA A 302 -2.71 -8.96 11.96
C ALA A 302 -2.88 -7.60 11.27
N ALA A 303 -3.31 -7.57 10.00
CA ALA A 303 -3.58 -6.33 9.28
C ALA A 303 -4.78 -5.56 9.87
N ASP A 304 -5.82 -6.27 10.32
CA ASP A 304 -6.96 -5.65 11.02
C ASP A 304 -6.54 -5.08 12.36
N VAL A 305 -5.79 -5.84 13.17
CA VAL A 305 -5.24 -5.36 14.45
C VAL A 305 -4.32 -4.15 14.24
N ALA A 306 -3.49 -4.16 13.19
CA ALA A 306 -2.64 -3.03 12.84
C ALA A 306 -3.46 -1.80 12.44
N THR A 307 -4.53 -1.99 11.66
CA THR A 307 -5.48 -0.93 11.32
C THR A 307 -6.16 -0.36 12.58
N GLU A 308 -6.69 -1.22 13.45
CA GLU A 308 -7.39 -0.82 14.68
C GLU A 308 -6.49 0.02 15.59
N LYS A 309 -5.20 -0.34 15.69
CA LYS A 309 -4.25 0.34 16.58
C LYS A 309 -3.60 1.59 16.00
N LEU A 310 -3.47 1.68 14.68
CA LEU A 310 -2.64 2.72 14.03
C LEU A 310 -3.45 3.72 13.21
N ARG A 311 -4.66 3.36 12.76
CA ARG A 311 -5.52 4.29 12.02
C ARG A 311 -6.00 5.40 12.92
N GLN A 312 -5.91 6.63 12.43
CA GLN A 312 -6.40 7.82 13.14
C GLN A 312 -7.77 8.28 12.63
N ASP A 313 -8.04 8.18 11.32
CA ASP A 313 -9.34 8.50 10.73
C ASP A 313 -10.04 7.24 10.17
N GLU A 314 -11.23 6.93 10.69
CA GLU A 314 -12.06 5.79 10.29
C GLU A 314 -12.56 5.86 8.83
N ASN A 315 -12.64 7.06 8.26
CA ASN A 315 -13.08 7.26 6.88
C ASN A 315 -12.01 6.84 5.88
N GLU A 316 -10.75 6.76 6.31
CA GLU A 316 -9.62 6.42 5.46
C GLU A 316 -9.38 4.92 5.27
N SER A 317 -8.71 4.58 4.17
CA SER A 317 -8.11 3.26 4.01
C SER A 317 -6.84 3.34 3.17
N THR A 318 -5.90 2.43 3.39
CA THR A 318 -4.57 2.45 2.75
C THR A 318 -4.62 2.45 1.22
N THR A 319 -5.69 1.96 0.60
CA THR A 319 -5.86 1.94 -0.87
C THR A 319 -6.88 2.95 -1.39
N ALA A 320 -8.04 3.10 -0.71
CA ALA A 320 -9.13 3.89 -1.28
C ALA A 320 -8.90 5.41 -1.13
N THR A 321 -8.15 5.84 -0.11
CA THR A 321 -7.81 7.25 0.12
C THR A 321 -6.35 7.55 -0.20
N MET A 322 -5.72 6.75 -1.07
CA MET A 322 -4.36 7.03 -1.56
C MET A 322 -4.39 8.35 -2.37
N PRO A 323 -3.52 9.34 -2.07
CA PRO A 323 -3.52 10.61 -2.79
C PRO A 323 -2.89 10.51 -4.18
N TYR A 324 -3.42 11.31 -5.11
CA TYR A 324 -3.01 11.37 -6.51
C TYR A 324 -2.36 12.73 -6.83
N TRP A 325 -1.81 12.86 -8.04
CA TRP A 325 -1.22 14.13 -8.48
C TRP A 325 -2.27 15.15 -8.90
N ASP A 326 -1.88 16.43 -8.91
CA ASP A 326 -2.75 17.55 -9.30
C ASP A 326 -3.29 17.38 -10.72
N GLY A 327 -4.60 17.58 -10.89
CA GLY A 327 -5.27 17.39 -12.18
C GLY A 327 -5.57 15.94 -12.57
N CYS A 328 -5.37 14.96 -11.68
CA CYS A 328 -5.80 13.57 -11.92
C CYS A 328 -7.33 13.44 -11.85
N SER A 329 -7.97 13.06 -12.96
CA SER A 329 -9.43 12.91 -13.04
C SER A 329 -9.96 11.83 -12.09
N VAL A 330 -11.15 12.05 -11.53
CA VAL A 330 -11.83 11.12 -10.61
C VAL A 330 -11.98 9.72 -11.25
N GLU A 331 -12.26 9.65 -12.55
CA GLU A 331 -12.34 8.38 -13.27
C GLU A 331 -11.00 7.62 -13.28
N THR A 332 -9.91 8.34 -13.53
CA THR A 332 -8.56 7.76 -13.50
C THR A 332 -8.21 7.24 -12.11
N GLN A 333 -8.52 8.02 -11.07
CA GLN A 333 -8.34 7.59 -9.69
C GLN A 333 -9.15 6.32 -9.40
N ARG A 334 -10.41 6.24 -9.83
CA ARG A 334 -11.26 5.05 -9.67
C ARG A 334 -10.65 3.82 -10.34
N LYS A 335 -10.08 3.97 -11.55
CA LYS A 335 -9.39 2.88 -12.26
C LYS A 335 -8.20 2.37 -11.47
N PHE A 336 -7.33 3.26 -10.98
CA PHE A 336 -6.19 2.87 -10.14
C PHE A 336 -6.63 2.18 -8.85
N LYS A 337 -7.56 2.77 -8.09
CA LYS A 337 -8.06 2.18 -6.83
C LYS A 337 -8.66 0.79 -7.05
N THR A 338 -9.46 0.61 -8.11
CA THR A 338 -10.07 -0.67 -8.46
C THR A 338 -8.99 -1.70 -8.82
N PHE A 339 -8.04 -1.32 -9.66
CA PHE A 339 -6.93 -2.20 -10.05
C PHE A 339 -6.07 -2.61 -8.84
N TYR A 340 -5.70 -1.67 -7.98
CA TYR A 340 -4.91 -1.96 -6.78
C TYR A 340 -5.66 -2.90 -5.82
N ALA A 341 -6.96 -2.66 -5.61
CA ALA A 341 -7.79 -3.53 -4.78
C ALA A 341 -7.93 -4.95 -5.38
N TYR A 342 -8.10 -5.06 -6.70
CA TYR A 342 -8.14 -6.35 -7.38
C TYR A 342 -6.80 -7.11 -7.24
N CYS A 343 -5.67 -6.42 -7.40
CA CYS A 343 -4.35 -7.02 -7.23
C CYS A 343 -4.11 -7.54 -5.81
N GLN A 344 -4.70 -6.95 -4.76
CA GLN A 344 -4.62 -7.49 -3.40
C GLN A 344 -5.31 -8.86 -3.26
N PHE A 345 -6.43 -9.07 -3.98
CA PHE A 345 -7.07 -10.38 -4.02
C PHE A 345 -6.20 -11.39 -4.77
N MET A 346 -5.67 -11.01 -5.93
CA MET A 346 -4.74 -11.86 -6.69
C MET A 346 -3.49 -12.20 -5.87
N ALA A 347 -2.96 -11.26 -5.07
CA ALA A 347 -1.83 -11.49 -4.19
C ALA A 347 -2.13 -12.49 -3.05
N THR A 348 -3.38 -12.52 -2.58
CA THR A 348 -3.81 -13.52 -1.58
C THR A 348 -3.95 -14.89 -2.22
N MET A 349 -4.64 -14.93 -3.35
CA MET A 349 -4.84 -16.13 -4.15
C MET A 349 -3.50 -16.76 -4.57
N GLY A 350 -2.52 -15.97 -5.04
CA GLY A 350 -1.19 -16.45 -5.42
C GLY A 350 -0.36 -17.01 -4.25
N CYS A 351 -0.54 -16.49 -3.03
CA CYS A 351 0.12 -17.05 -1.85
C CYS A 351 -0.53 -18.33 -1.33
N LEU A 352 -1.80 -18.58 -1.69
CA LEU A 352 -2.45 -19.85 -1.44
C LEU A 352 -2.00 -20.94 -2.40
N ILE A 353 -1.28 -20.63 -3.51
CA ILE A 353 -0.67 -21.62 -4.41
C ILE A 353 0.69 -22.04 -3.86
N THR A 354 0.72 -23.15 -3.14
CA THR A 354 1.97 -23.62 -2.53
C THR A 354 2.88 -24.35 -3.51
N LEU A 355 2.36 -24.91 -4.60
CA LEU A 355 3.18 -25.69 -5.52
C LEU A 355 4.29 -24.90 -6.23
N ASN A 356 4.12 -23.59 -6.39
CA ASN A 356 5.14 -22.74 -6.99
C ASN A 356 5.53 -21.62 -6.01
N PRO A 357 6.69 -21.72 -5.32
CA PRO A 357 7.16 -20.70 -4.39
C PRO A 357 7.52 -19.38 -5.08
N GLY A 358 7.66 -19.40 -6.41
CA GLY A 358 7.83 -18.22 -7.22
C GLY A 358 6.67 -17.24 -7.09
N TRP A 359 5.42 -17.72 -7.01
CA TRP A 359 4.25 -16.83 -6.93
C TRP A 359 4.28 -15.88 -5.75
N PRO A 360 4.31 -16.37 -4.49
CA PRO A 360 4.38 -15.50 -3.33
C PRO A 360 5.61 -14.57 -3.35
N LEU A 361 6.73 -14.99 -3.96
CA LEU A 361 7.93 -14.17 -4.07
C LEU A 361 7.79 -13.05 -5.10
N LEU A 362 7.24 -13.32 -6.29
CA LEU A 362 7.04 -12.29 -7.31
C LEU A 362 6.03 -11.24 -6.86
N ILE A 363 5.02 -11.66 -6.06
CA ILE A 363 4.06 -10.78 -5.38
C ILE A 363 4.73 -9.90 -4.30
N LEU A 364 5.85 -10.35 -3.72
CA LEU A 364 6.58 -9.56 -2.73
C LEU A 364 7.19 -8.28 -3.34
N LEU A 365 7.51 -8.28 -4.64
CA LEU A 365 8.06 -7.11 -5.34
C LEU A 365 7.18 -5.87 -5.17
N PRO A 366 5.91 -5.84 -5.61
CA PRO A 366 5.07 -4.66 -5.48
C PRO A 366 4.86 -4.25 -4.00
N ILE A 367 4.90 -5.20 -3.06
CA ILE A 367 4.78 -4.89 -1.63
C ILE A 367 6.01 -4.09 -1.17
N GLN A 368 7.22 -4.65 -1.30
CA GLN A 368 8.44 -3.97 -0.83
C GLN A 368 8.77 -2.73 -1.66
N LEU A 369 8.50 -2.76 -2.97
CA LEU A 369 8.73 -1.62 -3.86
C LEU A 369 7.81 -0.44 -3.53
N ALA A 370 6.56 -0.67 -3.13
CA ALA A 370 5.65 0.42 -2.74
C ALA A 370 6.24 1.25 -1.58
N SER A 371 6.85 0.61 -0.59
CA SER A 371 7.53 1.30 0.52
C SER A 371 8.70 2.15 0.04
N LEU A 372 9.51 1.63 -0.90
CA LEU A 372 10.59 2.39 -1.52
C LEU A 372 10.05 3.59 -2.31
N LEU A 373 9.08 3.39 -3.19
CA LEU A 373 8.52 4.45 -4.03
C LEU A 373 7.92 5.58 -3.21
N MET A 374 7.15 5.27 -2.15
CA MET A 374 6.62 6.31 -1.25
C MET A 374 7.72 7.00 -0.45
N THR A 375 8.80 6.29 -0.11
CA THR A 375 9.97 6.91 0.52
C THR A 375 10.66 7.87 -0.45
N LEU A 376 10.75 7.52 -1.74
CA LEU A 376 11.28 8.42 -2.76
C LEU A 376 10.37 9.65 -2.96
N VAL A 377 9.04 9.48 -2.93
CA VAL A 377 8.10 10.61 -2.93
C VAL A 377 8.32 11.50 -1.71
N ARG A 378 8.39 10.88 -0.52
CA ARG A 378 8.65 11.59 0.73
C ARG A 378 9.96 12.38 0.66
N LYS A 379 11.02 11.81 0.09
CA LYS A 379 12.32 12.49 -0.04
C LYS A 379 12.37 13.49 -1.20
N GLY A 380 11.28 13.71 -1.93
CA GLY A 380 11.24 14.60 -3.10
C GLY A 380 12.18 14.13 -4.21
N LEU A 381 12.32 12.81 -4.37
CA LEU A 381 13.05 12.14 -5.46
C LEU A 381 12.12 11.56 -6.51
N LEU A 382 10.82 11.43 -6.21
CA LEU A 382 9.80 10.90 -7.10
C LEU A 382 8.52 11.74 -6.97
N SER A 383 7.81 11.97 -8.08
CA SER A 383 6.51 12.64 -8.06
C SER A 383 5.38 11.66 -7.68
N ALA A 384 4.23 12.17 -7.27
CA ALA A 384 3.04 11.34 -7.02
C ALA A 384 2.62 10.53 -8.26
N LYS A 385 2.67 11.14 -9.45
CA LYS A 385 2.45 10.45 -10.74
C LYS A 385 3.49 9.35 -10.97
N GLY A 386 4.76 9.62 -10.68
CA GLY A 386 5.84 8.64 -10.77
C GLY A 386 5.63 7.43 -9.85
N TYR A 387 5.14 7.65 -8.62
CA TYR A 387 4.74 6.58 -7.71
C TYR A 387 3.67 5.69 -8.33
N HIS A 388 2.55 6.26 -8.80
CA HIS A 388 1.46 5.46 -9.36
C HIS A 388 1.89 4.68 -10.60
N ILE A 389 2.69 5.26 -11.48
CA ILE A 389 3.24 4.56 -12.64
C ILE A 389 4.14 3.40 -12.21
N GLY A 390 5.14 3.66 -11.36
CA GLY A 390 6.09 2.64 -10.91
C GLY A 390 5.41 1.51 -10.13
N TYR A 391 4.46 1.86 -9.26
CA TYR A 391 3.71 0.87 -8.49
C TYR A 391 2.82 0.01 -9.41
N THR A 392 2.13 0.62 -10.37
CA THR A 392 1.30 -0.10 -11.36
C THR A 392 2.14 -1.05 -12.20
N ILE A 393 3.32 -0.61 -12.67
CA ILE A 393 4.26 -1.49 -13.39
C ILE A 393 4.61 -2.71 -12.54
N SER A 394 4.96 -2.49 -11.26
CA SER A 394 5.31 -3.60 -10.36
C SER A 394 4.15 -4.56 -10.08
N LEU A 395 2.91 -4.06 -10.06
CA LEU A 395 1.71 -4.89 -9.94
C LEU A 395 1.42 -5.69 -11.22
N CYS A 396 1.77 -5.16 -12.39
CA CYS A 396 1.62 -5.86 -13.67
C CYS A 396 2.67 -6.96 -13.88
N MET A 397 3.87 -6.82 -13.32
CA MET A 397 4.98 -7.78 -13.53
C MET A 397 4.60 -9.25 -13.23
N PRO A 398 3.97 -9.59 -12.09
CA PRO A 398 3.53 -10.97 -11.83
C PRO A 398 2.57 -11.54 -12.90
N TYR A 399 1.76 -10.72 -13.56
CA TYR A 399 0.84 -11.19 -14.60
C TYR A 399 1.58 -11.62 -15.88
N PHE A 400 2.70 -10.99 -16.22
CA PHE A 400 3.52 -11.47 -17.35
C PHE A 400 4.13 -12.83 -17.05
N SER A 401 4.57 -13.05 -15.80
CA SER A 401 5.05 -14.35 -15.33
C SER A 401 3.94 -15.41 -15.41
N LEU A 402 2.71 -15.02 -15.03
CA LEU A 402 1.48 -15.80 -15.14
C LEU A 402 1.20 -16.27 -16.57
N LEU A 403 1.24 -15.35 -17.53
CA LEU A 403 1.02 -15.66 -18.95
C LEU A 403 2.09 -16.60 -19.51
N ARG A 404 3.36 -16.43 -19.12
CA ARG A 404 4.43 -17.33 -19.56
C ARG A 404 4.24 -18.73 -18.99
N GLN A 405 3.95 -18.87 -17.70
CA GLN A 405 3.73 -20.19 -17.11
C GLN A 405 2.54 -20.89 -17.79
N PHE A 406 1.44 -20.17 -18.02
CA PHE A 406 0.29 -20.70 -18.76
C PHE A 406 0.70 -21.25 -20.14
N LYS A 407 1.46 -20.49 -20.92
CA LYS A 407 1.94 -20.93 -22.25
C LYS A 407 2.88 -22.13 -22.20
N LEU A 408 3.73 -22.24 -21.19
CA LEU A 408 4.71 -23.32 -21.09
C LEU A 408 4.11 -24.63 -20.56
N THR A 409 3.15 -24.54 -19.66
CA THR A 409 2.59 -25.70 -18.95
C THR A 409 1.22 -26.11 -19.47
N ASN A 410 0.55 -25.24 -20.25
CA ASN A 410 -0.87 -25.38 -20.62
C ASN A 410 -1.77 -25.66 -19.40
N CYS A 411 -1.38 -25.12 -18.25
CA CYS A 411 -2.08 -25.38 -17.00
C CYS A 411 -3.26 -24.42 -16.82
N LEU A 412 -4.48 -24.95 -16.71
CA LEU A 412 -5.71 -24.17 -16.55
C LEU A 412 -5.86 -23.54 -15.16
N ASP A 413 -4.95 -23.83 -14.23
CA ASP A 413 -4.94 -23.27 -12.87
C ASP A 413 -5.04 -21.74 -12.91
N ILE A 414 -4.23 -21.11 -13.75
CA ILE A 414 -4.13 -19.66 -13.88
C ILE A 414 -5.46 -18.97 -14.26
N PRO A 415 -6.13 -19.36 -15.37
CA PRO A 415 -7.42 -18.76 -15.71
C PRO A 415 -8.51 -19.08 -14.68
N ILE A 416 -8.53 -20.29 -14.12
CA ILE A 416 -9.48 -20.67 -13.05
C ILE A 416 -9.31 -19.75 -11.84
N MET A 417 -8.06 -19.52 -11.41
CA MET A 417 -7.76 -18.66 -10.27
C MET A 417 -8.13 -17.20 -10.51
N SER A 418 -7.93 -16.72 -11.74
CA SER A 418 -8.32 -15.36 -12.14
C SER A 418 -9.85 -15.22 -12.12
N ALA A 419 -10.58 -16.24 -12.58
CA ALA A 419 -12.04 -16.28 -12.52
C ALA A 419 -12.57 -16.30 -11.09
N ILE A 420 -12.04 -17.19 -10.23
CA ILE A 420 -12.40 -17.24 -8.80
C ILE A 420 -12.12 -15.90 -8.13
N THR A 421 -10.94 -15.32 -8.37
CA THR A 421 -10.57 -14.02 -7.79
C THR A 421 -11.52 -12.91 -8.21
N THR A 422 -11.94 -12.89 -9.48
CA THR A 422 -12.92 -11.92 -9.99
C THR A 422 -14.26 -12.05 -9.27
N VAL A 423 -14.74 -13.29 -9.04
CA VAL A 423 -15.97 -13.55 -8.28
C VAL A 423 -15.82 -13.06 -6.84
N LEU A 424 -14.73 -13.43 -6.15
CA LEU A 424 -14.48 -13.01 -4.77
C LEU A 424 -14.39 -11.48 -4.64
N PHE A 425 -13.75 -10.82 -5.60
CA PHE A 425 -13.66 -9.37 -5.64
C PHE A 425 -15.03 -8.71 -5.85
N ALA A 426 -15.85 -9.24 -6.77
CA ALA A 426 -17.21 -8.77 -7.01
C ALA A 426 -18.10 -8.97 -5.76
N MET A 427 -18.02 -10.13 -5.11
CA MET A 427 -18.72 -10.38 -3.84
C MET A 427 -18.24 -9.43 -2.74
N ARG A 428 -16.94 -9.15 -2.64
CA ARG A 428 -16.41 -8.20 -1.66
C ARG A 428 -16.98 -6.80 -1.87
N ARG A 429 -17.15 -6.35 -3.12
CA ARG A 429 -17.78 -5.06 -3.46
C ARG A 429 -19.26 -5.02 -3.06
N LYS A 430 -19.96 -6.15 -3.09
CA LYS A 430 -21.32 -6.30 -2.56
C LYS A 430 -21.40 -6.37 -1.02
N GLY A 431 -20.29 -6.17 -0.31
CA GLY A 431 -20.27 -6.10 1.16
C GLY A 431 -20.00 -7.43 1.87
N PHE A 432 -19.72 -8.52 1.15
CA PHE A 432 -19.42 -9.80 1.79
C PHE A 432 -18.17 -9.72 2.68
N ASN A 433 -18.23 -10.44 3.81
CA ASN A 433 -17.13 -10.49 4.77
C ASN A 433 -15.89 -11.18 4.15
N LYS A 434 -14.73 -10.52 4.23
CA LYS A 434 -13.47 -11.03 3.65
C LYS A 434 -13.03 -12.37 4.25
N TYR A 435 -13.29 -12.62 5.53
CA TYR A 435 -12.94 -13.88 6.19
C TYR A 435 -13.77 -15.03 5.65
N LEU A 436 -15.08 -14.82 5.46
CA LEU A 436 -15.95 -15.82 4.86
C LEU A 436 -15.52 -16.17 3.44
N LEU A 437 -15.20 -15.15 2.63
CA LEU A 437 -14.72 -15.33 1.26
C LEU A 437 -13.44 -16.18 1.21
N TRP A 438 -12.43 -15.85 2.01
CA TRP A 438 -11.18 -16.61 2.04
C TRP A 438 -11.30 -17.96 2.74
N ALA A 439 -12.23 -18.13 3.68
CA ALA A 439 -12.45 -19.39 4.38
C ALA A 439 -12.99 -20.44 3.42
N THR A 440 -13.92 -20.06 2.54
CA THR A 440 -14.43 -20.96 1.50
C THR A 440 -13.29 -21.45 0.60
N VAL A 441 -12.41 -20.55 0.13
CA VAL A 441 -11.28 -20.92 -0.73
C VAL A 441 -10.30 -21.83 0.01
N ALA A 442 -9.94 -21.49 1.25
CA ALA A 442 -9.01 -22.26 2.06
C ALA A 442 -9.55 -23.66 2.38
N MET A 443 -10.83 -23.78 2.73
CA MET A 443 -11.46 -25.07 3.01
C MET A 443 -11.46 -25.97 1.77
N ILE A 444 -11.87 -25.44 0.61
CA ILE A 444 -11.83 -26.17 -0.65
C ILE A 444 -10.39 -26.64 -0.94
N ARG A 445 -9.40 -25.76 -0.77
CA ARG A 445 -7.97 -26.11 -0.93
C ARG A 445 -7.53 -27.19 0.06
N ILE A 446 -7.94 -27.15 1.32
CA ILE A 446 -7.53 -28.12 2.34
C ILE A 446 -8.13 -29.51 2.04
N PHE A 447 -9.38 -29.58 1.58
CA PHE A 447 -10.05 -30.86 1.28
C PHE A 447 -9.64 -31.44 -0.07
N MET A 448 -9.61 -30.63 -1.11
CA MET A 448 -9.28 -31.07 -2.46
C MET A 448 -7.76 -31.05 -2.73
N GLY A 449 -6.97 -30.38 -1.89
CA GLY A 449 -5.53 -30.24 -2.06
C GLY A 449 -5.18 -29.56 -3.38
N ASP A 450 -4.20 -30.15 -4.06
CA ASP A 450 -3.71 -29.72 -5.36
C ASP A 450 -4.60 -30.19 -6.51
N SER A 451 -5.60 -31.05 -6.28
CA SER A 451 -6.58 -31.43 -7.33
C SER A 451 -7.49 -30.27 -7.74
N PHE A 452 -7.67 -29.28 -6.85
CA PHE A 452 -8.52 -28.12 -7.09
C PHE A 452 -7.87 -27.06 -8.01
N LEU A 453 -6.56 -26.88 -7.90
CA LEU A 453 -5.81 -25.82 -8.59
C LEU A 453 -4.60 -26.33 -9.35
N SER A 454 -4.42 -27.63 -9.55
CA SER A 454 -3.21 -28.21 -10.19
C SER A 454 -3.41 -29.69 -10.51
N TRP A 455 -4.57 -30.01 -11.08
CA TRP A 455 -4.98 -31.37 -11.45
C TRP A 455 -3.94 -32.08 -12.32
N GLN A 456 -3.24 -31.34 -13.19
CA GLN A 456 -2.22 -31.89 -14.07
C GLN A 456 -0.94 -32.37 -13.35
N ALA A 457 -0.66 -31.87 -12.13
CA ALA A 457 0.46 -32.32 -11.31
C ALA A 457 0.23 -33.69 -10.64
N TRP A 458 -0.97 -34.27 -10.82
CA TRP A 458 -1.37 -35.57 -10.26
C TRP A 458 -1.59 -36.67 -11.33
N ILE A 459 -1.68 -36.30 -12.61
CA ILE A 459 -1.86 -37.25 -13.72
C ILE A 459 -0.53 -37.69 -14.35
N LYS A 460 0.60 -37.08 -13.94
CA LYS A 460 1.94 -37.46 -14.37
C LYS A 460 2.77 -38.03 -13.25
#